data_AF-A0A1F3K856-F1
#
_entry.id   AF-A0A1F3K856-F1
#
_cell.length_a   1.000
_cell.length_b   1.000
_cell.length_c   1.000
_cell.angle_alpha   90.00
_cell.angle_beta   90.00
_cell.angle_gamma   90.00
#
_symmetry.space_group_name_H-M   'P 1'
#
loop_
_entity.id
_entity.type
_entity.pdbx_description
1 polymer ?
#
loop_
_entity_poly.entity_id
_entity_poly.type
_entity_poly.pdbx_seq_one_letter_code
_entity_poly.pdbx_strand_id
1 'polypeptide(L)'
;MNRLFFKYYYDVTRINILVSIIIGLQDIAISFGSFGSLISFMIYRYYQNDQYYFYLNHGFTKKELMFKVFMINFTIAFILYLLFYQ
;
A
#
# COMPACT_ATOMS: atom_id res chain seq x y z
N MET A 1 16.08 -5.38 9.61
CA MET A 1 15.39 -5.39 8.29
C MET A 1 13.87 -5.27 8.41
N ASN A 2 13.17 -6.18 9.09
CA ASN A 2 11.70 -6.22 9.07
C ASN A 2 11.01 -4.94 9.58
N ARG A 3 11.56 -4.26 10.60
CA ARG A 3 10.97 -3.03 11.15
C ARG A 3 10.86 -1.90 10.12
N LEU A 4 11.83 -1.77 9.22
CA LEU A 4 11.82 -0.74 8.17
C LEU A 4 10.74 -1.02 7.14
N PHE A 5 10.61 -2.28 6.75
CA PHE A 5 9.52 -2.72 5.89
C PHE A 5 8.16 -2.45 6.53
N PHE A 6 7.97 -2.79 7.82
CA PHE A 6 6.71 -2.53 8.51
C PHE A 6 6.39 -1.04 8.63
N LYS A 7 7.40 -0.18 8.81
CA LYS A 7 7.21 1.28 8.75
C LYS A 7 6.68 1.69 7.36
N TYR A 8 7.35 1.27 6.29
CA TYR A 8 6.91 1.58 4.92
C TYR A 8 5.49 1.05 4.64
N TYR A 9 5.22 -0.19 5.03
CA TYR A 9 3.90 -0.80 4.92
C TYR A 9 2.84 0.01 5.65
N TYR A 10 3.09 0.40 6.91
CA TYR A 10 2.16 1.21 7.69
C TYR A 10 1.89 2.58 7.04
N ASP A 11 2.94 3.28 6.63
CA ASP A 11 2.82 4.62 6.04
C ASP A 11 2.01 4.58 4.73
N VAL A 12 2.33 3.64 3.83
CA VAL A 12 1.59 3.48 2.55
C VAL A 12 0.17 2.99 2.78
N THR A 13 -0.03 2.02 3.65
CA THR A 13 -1.36 1.44 3.90
C THR A 13 -2.29 2.43 4.58
N ARG A 14 -1.77 3.32 5.44
CA ARG A 14 -2.57 4.42 6.00
C ARG A 14 -3.09 5.37 4.92
N ILE A 15 -2.24 5.72 3.94
CA ILE A 15 -2.66 6.51 2.78
C ILE A 15 -3.70 5.72 1.97
N ASN A 16 -3.47 4.42 1.77
CA ASN A 16 -4.37 3.54 1.02
C ASN A 16 -5.76 3.48 1.62
N ILE A 17 -5.88 3.30 2.93
CA ILE A 17 -7.17 3.32 3.62
C ILE A 17 -7.93 4.63 3.33
N LEU A 18 -7.26 5.78 3.46
CA LEU A 18 -7.88 7.08 3.20
C LEU A 18 -8.33 7.21 1.74
N VAL A 19 -7.45 6.86 0.80
CA VAL A 19 -7.76 6.92 -0.64
C VAL A 19 -8.90 5.98 -0.99
N SER A 20 -8.90 4.76 -0.45
CA SER A 20 -9.94 3.77 -0.73
C SER A 20 -11.30 4.15 -0.14
N ILE A 21 -11.34 4.85 0.99
CA ILE A 21 -12.59 5.41 1.52
C ILE A 21 -13.11 6.53 0.61
N ILE A 22 -12.23 7.40 0.12
CA ILE A 22 -12.62 8.54 -0.72
C ILE A 22 -13.11 8.07 -2.10
N ILE A 23 -12.43 7.08 -2.70
CA ILE A 23 -12.66 6.64 -4.09
C ILE A 23 -13.57 5.42 -4.17
N GLY A 24 -13.46 4.48 -3.22
CA GLY A 24 -14.12 3.18 -3.23
C GLY A 24 -15.57 3.22 -2.74
N LEU A 25 -16.36 4.17 -3.23
CA LEU A 25 -17.75 4.43 -2.76
C LEU A 25 -18.64 3.17 -2.73
N GLN A 26 -18.53 2.30 -3.73
CA GLN A 26 -19.32 1.07 -3.83
C GLN A 26 -18.61 -0.18 -3.29
N ASP A 27 -17.28 -0.22 -3.38
CA ASP A 27 -16.48 -1.35 -2.93
C ASP A 27 -15.09 -0.89 -2.47
N ILE A 28 -14.98 -0.67 -1.16
CA ILE A 28 -13.76 -0.23 -0.50
C ILE A 28 -12.68 -1.32 -0.61
N ALA A 29 -13.06 -2.60 -0.61
CA ALA A 29 -12.12 -3.72 -0.67
C ALA A 29 -11.44 -3.79 -2.04
N ILE A 30 -12.22 -3.70 -3.12
CA ILE A 30 -11.67 -3.64 -4.48
C ILE A 30 -10.77 -2.42 -4.62
N SER A 31 -11.21 -1.25 -4.15
CA SER A 31 -10.41 -0.03 -4.20
C SER A 31 -9.08 -0.17 -3.45
N PHE A 32 -9.09 -0.75 -2.25
CA PHE A 32 -7.91 -0.99 -1.42
C PHE A 32 -6.88 -1.91 -2.08
N GLY A 33 -7.34 -2.99 -2.71
CA GLY A 33 -6.49 -3.95 -3.41
C GLY A 33 -5.97 -3.48 -4.77
N SER A 34 -6.53 -2.40 -5.33
CA SER A 34 -6.22 -1.95 -6.70
C SER A 34 -5.80 -0.48 -6.77
N PHE A 35 -6.71 0.41 -7.19
CA PHE A 35 -6.45 1.82 -7.46
C PHE A 35 -6.00 2.59 -6.21
N GLY A 36 -6.55 2.28 -5.04
CA GLY A 36 -6.12 2.85 -3.78
C GLY A 36 -4.64 2.60 -3.51
N SER A 37 -4.18 1.35 -3.72
CA SER A 37 -2.76 1.00 -3.56
C SER A 37 -1.87 1.77 -4.54
N LEU A 38 -2.26 1.85 -5.82
CA LEU A 38 -1.50 2.57 -6.84
C LEU A 38 -1.38 4.08 -6.53
N ILE A 39 -2.49 4.72 -6.19
CA ILE A 39 -2.51 6.14 -5.82
C ILE A 39 -1.70 6.38 -4.55
N SER A 40 -1.75 5.47 -3.59
CA SER A 40 -0.96 5.56 -2.36
C SER A 40 0.54 5.52 -2.62
N PHE A 41 0.99 4.67 -3.55
CA PHE A 41 2.38 4.69 -3.97
C PHE A 41 2.78 6.01 -4.65
N MET A 42 1.88 6.61 -5.44
CA MET A 42 2.11 7.92 -6.06
C MET A 42 2.21 9.03 -5.01
N ILE A 43 1.27 9.08 -4.06
CA ILE A 43 1.26 10.05 -2.96
C ILE A 43 2.51 9.89 -2.10
N TYR A 44 2.85 8.67 -1.69
CA TYR A 44 4.05 8.39 -0.92
C TYR A 44 5.31 8.82 -1.69
N ARG A 45 5.38 8.52 -2.99
CA ARG A 45 6.48 8.98 -3.84
C ARG A 45 6.56 10.51 -3.93
N TYR A 46 5.43 11.19 -4.01
CA TYR A 46 5.42 12.64 -4.16
C TYR A 46 5.87 13.35 -2.88
N TYR A 47 5.34 12.95 -1.72
CA TYR A 47 5.60 13.64 -0.44
C TYR A 47 6.77 13.09 0.36
N GLN A 48 7.13 11.81 0.18
CA GLN A 48 8.13 11.10 1.01
C GLN A 48 9.22 10.48 0.13
N ASN A 49 9.54 11.10 -1.02
CA ASN A 49 10.55 10.57 -1.95
C ASN A 49 11.91 10.35 -1.26
N ASP A 50 12.29 11.26 -0.36
CA ASP A 50 13.57 11.22 0.33
C ASP A 50 13.74 9.96 1.20
N GLN A 51 12.63 9.41 1.71
CA GLN A 51 12.66 8.17 2.48
C GLN A 51 13.08 6.98 1.62
N TYR A 52 12.84 6.99 0.30
CA TYR A 52 13.33 5.92 -0.57
C TYR A 52 14.86 5.81 -0.58
N TYR A 53 15.61 6.91 -0.44
CA TYR A 53 17.06 6.84 -0.31
C TYR A 53 17.47 6.19 1.02
N PHE A 54 16.75 6.50 2.10
CA PHE A 54 16.98 5.87 3.39
C PHE A 54 16.75 4.35 3.35
N TYR A 55 15.68 3.90 2.69
CA TYR A 55 15.42 2.47 2.49
C TYR A 55 16.47 1.80 1.59
N LEU A 56 16.91 2.49 0.54
CA LEU A 56 17.95 2.01 -0.36
C LEU A 56 19.27 1.77 0.37
N ASN A 57 19.68 2.69 1.24
CA ASN A 57 20.87 2.56 2.08
C ASN A 57 20.82 1.36 3.04
N HIS A 58 19.61 0.85 3.33
CA HIS A 58 19.40 -0.34 4.16
C HIS A 58 19.14 -1.61 3.34
N GLY A 59 19.37 -1.57 2.02
CA GLY A 59 19.28 -2.72 1.11
C GLY A 59 17.89 -2.97 0.52
N PHE A 60 16.90 -2.09 0.75
CA PHE A 60 15.58 -2.23 0.15
C PHE A 60 15.47 -1.43 -1.13
N THR A 61 15.03 -2.07 -2.22
CA THR A 61 14.70 -1.32 -3.44
C THR A 61 13.27 -0.80 -3.40
N LYS A 62 13.02 0.35 -4.03
CA LYS A 62 11.66 0.91 -4.16
C LYS A 62 10.67 -0.10 -4.77
N LYS A 63 11.08 -0.79 -5.83
CA LYS A 63 10.23 -1.78 -6.52
C LYS A 63 9.86 -2.95 -5.61
N GLU A 64 10.83 -3.46 -4.86
CA GLU A 64 10.62 -4.54 -3.89
C GLU A 64 9.64 -4.12 -2.78
N LEU A 65 9.82 -2.92 -2.22
CA LEU A 65 8.92 -2.37 -1.20
C LEU A 65 7.49 -2.25 -1.74
N MET A 66 7.32 -1.60 -2.89
CA MET A 66 6.01 -1.43 -3.53
C MET A 66 5.34 -2.78 -3.82
N PHE A 67 6.09 -3.74 -4.39
CA PHE A 67 5.56 -5.05 -4.74
C PHE A 67 5.12 -5.84 -3.50
N LYS A 68 5.92 -5.84 -2.43
CA LYS A 68 5.57 -6.51 -1.17
C LYS A 68 4.32 -5.91 -0.53
N VAL A 69 4.23 -4.58 -0.46
CA VAL A 69 3.04 -3.90 0.09
C VAL A 69 1.80 -4.17 -0.76
N PHE A 70 1.95 -4.11 -2.09
CA PHE A 70 0.86 -4.41 -3.01
C PHE A 70 0.34 -5.83 -2.83
N MET A 71 1.23 -6.83 -2.76
CA MET A 71 0.84 -8.22 -2.57
C MET A 71 0.10 -8.43 -1.25
N ILE A 72 0.55 -7.80 -0.16
CA ILE A 72 -0.14 -7.89 1.14
C ILE A 72 -1.52 -7.23 1.06
N ASN A 73 -1.62 -6.01 0.55
CA ASN A 73 -2.90 -5.29 0.45
C ASN A 73 -3.88 -6.00 -0.49
N PHE A 74 -3.40 -6.54 -1.61
CA PHE A 74 -4.18 -7.34 -2.54
C PHE A 74 -4.69 -8.63 -1.87
N THR A 75 -3.83 -9.33 -1.12
CA THR A 75 -4.23 -10.55 -0.39
C THR A 75 -5.30 -10.24 0.65
N ILE A 76 -5.14 -9.15 1.42
CA ILE A 76 -6.14 -8.70 2.39
C ILE A 76 -7.45 -8.34 1.69
N ALA A 77 -7.39 -7.56 0.61
CA ALA A 77 -8.57 -7.19 -0.18
C ALA A 77 -9.30 -8.42 -0.74
N PHE A 78 -8.55 -9.39 -1.26
CA PHE A 78 -9.10 -10.64 -1.79
C PHE A 78 -9.79 -11.46 -0.70
N ILE A 79 -9.18 -11.57 0.49
CA ILE A 79 -9.81 -12.24 1.64
C ILE A 79 -11.09 -11.51 2.05
N LEU A 80 -11.07 -10.18 2.15
CA LEU A 80 -12.25 -9.39 2.50
C LEU A 80 -13.36 -9.56 1.46
N TYR A 81 -13.02 -9.55 0.18
CA TYR A 81 -13.97 -9.79 -0.90
C TYR A 81 -14.63 -11.16 -0.77
N LEU A 82 -13.85 -12.22 -0.52
CA LEU A 82 -14.39 -13.57 -0.30
C LEU A 82 -15.28 -13.69 0.94
N LEU A 83 -15.04 -12.90 1.99
CA LEU A 83 -15.83 -12.96 3.22
C LEU A 83 -17.15 -12.18 3.15
N PHE A 84 -17.19 -11.07 2.41
CA PHE A 84 -18.31 -10.13 2.43
C PHE A 84 -19.12 -10.07 1.14
N TYR A 85 -18.54 -10.48 0.00
CA TYR A 85 -19.16 -10.37 -1.34
C TYR A 85 -19.34 -11.73 -2.02
N GLN A 86 -19.35 -12.82 -1.25
CA GLN A 86 -19.68 -14.17 -1.72
C GLN A 86 -21.17 -14.36 -1.95
#